data_AF-A0A2A7B3U3-F1
#
_entry.id   AF-A0A2A7B3U3-F1
#
_cell.length_a   1.000
_cell.length_b   1.000
_cell.length_c   1.000
_cell.angle_alpha   90.00
_cell.angle_beta   90.00
_cell.angle_gamma   90.00
#
_symmetry.space_group_name_H-M   'P 1'
#
loop_
_entity.id
_entity.type
_entity.pdbx_description
1 polymer ?
#
loop_
_entity_poly.entity_id
_entity_poly.type
_entity_poly.pdbx_seq_one_letter_code
_entity_poly.pdbx_strand_id
1 'polypeptide(L)'
;MLAAALAVGVGLAGCGASASTASSPAASNSAVPASSRVQEEGVVEPVGRFTIEDVTKTPDTITFVSADIASEVKDGTVTARIYSYDAYEKADIDALKVGDKIRLHEEYMTGNQYAEVEVTSIEKNDQYHTVTINGGIEQEGGLDLILMDGSEYYRTITFDDYPVYYEVGETELSLADDVVLKDSSADPQADAVETTGAQAVAAAINADPDNWTVYNTTLVVQEGKIVEVHRIWVP
;
A
#
# COMPACT_ATOMS: atom_id res chain seq x y z
N MET A 1 -55.60 38.07 17.91
CA MET A 1 -54.98 36.75 18.13
C MET A 1 -53.59 36.79 17.48
N LEU A 2 -52.54 36.53 18.27
CA LEU A 2 -51.10 36.36 17.96
C LEU A 2 -50.48 37.35 16.95
N ALA A 3 -49.66 38.36 17.32
CA ALA A 3 -48.26 38.29 17.80
C ALA A 3 -47.35 37.47 16.85
N ALA A 4 -46.17 37.88 16.40
CA ALA A 4 -45.30 39.06 16.53
C ALA A 4 -44.17 38.85 15.48
N ALA A 5 -43.73 39.89 14.77
CA ALA A 5 -42.41 40.54 14.91
C ALA A 5 -41.22 39.93 14.13
N LEU A 6 -40.81 40.70 13.11
CA LEU A 6 -39.46 41.13 12.69
C LEU A 6 -38.19 40.44 13.27
N ALA A 7 -37.24 40.11 12.37
CA ALA A 7 -35.78 40.22 12.54
C ALA A 7 -35.14 40.34 11.14
N VAL A 8 -34.45 41.43 10.76
CA VAL A 8 -33.01 41.73 10.94
C VAL A 8 -32.14 40.59 10.39
N GLY A 9 -31.20 40.71 9.45
CA GLY A 9 -30.37 41.83 9.01
C GLY A 9 -28.89 41.41 9.16
N VAL A 10 -28.09 41.63 8.10
CA VAL A 10 -26.61 41.77 8.09
C VAL A 10 -25.74 40.49 8.14
N GLY A 11 -24.68 40.46 7.31
CA GLY A 11 -23.50 39.60 7.53
C GLY A 11 -22.82 39.10 6.25
N LEU A 12 -22.05 39.94 5.56
CA LEU A 12 -20.58 39.79 5.38
C LEU A 12 -20.11 38.55 4.60
N ALA A 13 -19.84 38.74 3.31
CA ALA A 13 -18.85 37.94 2.58
C ALA A 13 -17.46 38.37 3.06
N GLY A 14 -16.79 37.48 3.78
CA GLY A 14 -15.44 37.65 4.30
C GLY A 14 -14.54 36.48 3.88
N CYS A 15 -13.38 36.87 3.37
CA CYS A 15 -12.15 36.13 3.04
C CYS A 15 -11.95 34.71 3.59
N GLY A 16 -11.31 33.88 2.77
CA GLY A 16 -10.55 32.74 3.24
C GLY A 16 -9.88 32.01 2.09
N ALA A 17 -8.61 32.32 1.84
CA ALA A 17 -7.75 31.52 0.99
C ALA A 17 -7.65 30.10 1.56
N SER A 18 -7.91 29.08 0.74
CA SER A 18 -7.53 27.71 1.05
C SER A 18 -6.39 27.32 0.13
N ALA A 19 -5.19 27.30 0.70
CA ALA A 19 -4.10 26.52 0.16
C ALA A 19 -4.53 25.05 0.25
N SER A 20 -4.86 24.46 -0.89
CA SER A 20 -5.08 23.02 -1.00
C SER A 20 -3.71 22.35 -0.96
N THR A 21 -3.32 21.85 0.20
CA THR A 21 -2.28 20.82 0.28
C THR A 21 -2.83 19.59 -0.44
N ALA A 22 -2.26 19.27 -1.60
CA ALA A 22 -2.50 18.01 -2.29
C ALA A 22 -1.94 16.89 -1.41
N SER A 23 -2.82 16.30 -0.60
CA SER A 23 -2.54 15.03 0.05
C SER A 23 -2.94 13.95 -0.94
N SER A 24 -1.96 13.40 -1.66
CA SER A 24 -2.10 12.07 -2.24
C SER A 24 -2.50 11.12 -1.10
N PRO A 25 -3.54 10.30 -1.23
CA PRO A 25 -3.67 9.15 -0.36
C PRO A 25 -2.59 8.16 -0.82
N ALA A 26 -1.34 8.38 -0.37
CA ALA A 26 -0.45 7.25 -0.19
C ALA A 26 -1.24 6.25 0.67
N ALA A 27 -1.32 5.00 0.23
CA ALA A 27 -2.06 3.93 0.87
C ALA A 27 -1.49 3.63 2.28
N SER A 28 -1.73 4.55 3.21
CA SER A 28 -1.33 4.45 4.61
C SER A 28 -2.44 3.74 5.36
N ASN A 29 -2.62 2.45 5.06
CA ASN A 29 -3.25 1.47 5.95
C ASN A 29 -2.93 0.05 5.43
N SER A 30 -1.65 -0.20 5.17
CA SER A 30 -1.14 -1.57 5.12
C SER A 30 -1.10 -2.09 6.55
N ALA A 31 -1.96 -3.06 6.88
CA ALA A 31 -1.94 -3.69 8.18
C ALA A 31 -0.67 -4.54 8.29
N VAL A 32 0.31 -4.08 9.06
CA VAL A 32 1.52 -4.84 9.37
C VAL A 32 1.21 -5.80 10.51
N PRO A 33 1.13 -7.14 10.29
CA PRO A 33 0.93 -8.09 11.38
C PRO A 33 2.18 -8.19 12.27
N ALA A 34 2.08 -8.84 13.44
CA ALA A 34 3.25 -9.06 14.30
C ALA A 34 4.14 -10.20 13.76
N SER A 35 5.46 -10.03 13.79
CA SER A 35 6.40 -11.10 13.43
C SER A 35 6.38 -12.22 14.49
N SER A 36 6.29 -13.48 14.04
CA SER A 36 6.28 -14.67 14.92
C SER A 36 7.67 -15.31 15.11
N ARG A 37 8.73 -14.69 14.59
CA ARG A 37 10.12 -15.19 14.68
C ARG A 37 10.85 -14.57 15.88
N VAL A 38 11.70 -15.36 16.53
CA VAL A 38 12.65 -14.84 17.53
C VAL A 38 13.74 -14.08 16.77
N GLN A 39 13.83 -12.76 16.98
CA GLN A 39 14.87 -11.93 16.38
C GLN A 39 16.26 -12.42 16.79
N GLU A 40 17.16 -12.55 15.82
CA GLU A 40 18.57 -12.87 16.05
C GLU A 40 19.34 -11.60 16.42
N GLU A 41 20.19 -11.69 17.44
CA GLU A 41 20.99 -10.54 17.89
C GLU A 41 21.91 -10.05 16.76
N GLY A 42 21.81 -8.76 16.41
CA GLY A 42 22.57 -8.17 15.30
C GLY A 42 21.95 -8.34 13.91
N VAL A 43 20.72 -8.87 13.81
CA VAL A 43 19.96 -8.97 12.56
C VAL A 43 18.66 -8.18 12.66
N VAL A 44 18.51 -7.13 11.85
CA VAL A 44 17.24 -6.43 11.68
C VAL A 44 16.36 -7.22 10.72
N GLU A 45 15.14 -7.53 11.15
CA GLU A 45 14.17 -8.33 10.38
C GLU A 45 12.97 -7.46 9.96
N PRO A 46 12.34 -7.76 8.83
CA PRO A 46 11.13 -7.07 8.45
C PRO A 46 10.00 -7.42 9.43
N VAL A 47 9.17 -6.42 9.70
CA VAL A 47 7.99 -6.57 10.54
C VAL A 47 6.85 -7.21 9.77
N GLY A 48 6.16 -8.08 10.49
CA GLY A 48 5.01 -8.79 9.98
C GLY A 48 5.33 -9.91 9.01
N ARG A 49 4.54 -10.98 9.15
CA ARG A 49 4.43 -12.01 8.13
C ARG A 49 3.05 -11.88 7.55
N PHE A 50 2.99 -11.41 6.31
CA PHE A 50 1.78 -11.44 5.53
C PHE A 50 1.79 -12.71 4.68
N THR A 51 0.71 -13.47 4.74
CA THR A 51 0.54 -14.71 3.98
C THR A 51 -0.77 -14.68 3.20
N ILE A 52 -0.88 -15.54 2.19
CA ILE A 52 -2.11 -15.64 1.40
C ILE A 52 -3.34 -16.02 2.25
N GLU A 53 -3.11 -16.69 3.39
CA GLU A 53 -4.17 -17.03 4.33
C GLU A 53 -4.74 -15.80 5.03
N ASP A 54 -3.92 -14.77 5.27
CA ASP A 54 -4.34 -13.52 5.93
C ASP A 54 -5.29 -12.70 5.05
N VAL A 55 -5.24 -12.88 3.73
CA VAL A 55 -6.17 -12.28 2.76
C VAL A 55 -7.59 -12.83 2.92
N THR A 56 -7.72 -14.13 3.25
CA THR A 56 -8.99 -14.87 3.09
C THR A 56 -9.62 -15.34 4.40
N LYS A 57 -8.86 -15.49 5.49
CA LYS A 57 -9.32 -16.23 6.68
C LYS A 57 -9.83 -15.39 7.86
N THR A 58 -9.77 -14.07 7.81
CA THR A 58 -10.07 -13.25 8.99
C THR A 58 -11.47 -12.64 8.88
N PRO A 59 -12.51 -13.25 9.49
CA PRO A 59 -13.91 -12.89 9.20
C PRO A 59 -14.31 -11.46 9.59
N ASP A 60 -13.50 -10.75 10.38
CA ASP A 60 -13.82 -9.40 10.84
C ASP A 60 -12.75 -8.34 10.48
N THR A 61 -11.80 -8.68 9.61
CA THR A 61 -10.72 -7.76 9.22
C THR A 61 -10.89 -7.31 7.78
N ILE A 62 -10.79 -6.00 7.57
CA ILE A 62 -10.61 -5.42 6.24
C ILE A 62 -9.11 -5.41 5.96
N THR A 63 -8.71 -6.10 4.91
CA THR A 63 -7.31 -6.20 4.48
C THR A 63 -7.12 -5.42 3.19
N PHE A 64 -6.13 -4.54 3.16
CA PHE A 64 -5.71 -3.82 1.96
C PHE A 64 -4.52 -4.55 1.37
N VAL A 65 -4.60 -4.92 0.08
CA VAL A 65 -3.54 -5.67 -0.59
C VAL A 65 -3.21 -5.08 -1.94
N SER A 66 -1.90 -4.89 -2.21
CA SER A 66 -1.42 -4.58 -3.56
C SER A 66 -1.54 -5.84 -4.42
N ALA A 67 -2.01 -5.69 -5.66
CA ALA A 67 -2.31 -6.85 -6.50
C ALA A 67 -2.07 -6.63 -7.98
N ASP A 68 -1.74 -7.72 -8.69
CA ASP A 68 -1.95 -7.84 -10.13
C ASP A 68 -3.26 -8.62 -10.35
N ILE A 69 -4.06 -8.23 -11.35
CA ILE A 69 -5.19 -9.05 -11.80
C ILE A 69 -4.70 -9.95 -12.93
N ALA A 70 -4.52 -11.24 -12.62
CA ALA A 70 -3.83 -12.20 -13.48
C ALA A 70 -4.66 -12.68 -14.68
N SER A 71 -5.99 -12.52 -14.62
CA SER A 71 -6.90 -12.95 -15.68
C SER A 71 -8.21 -12.16 -15.69
N GLU A 72 -8.95 -12.30 -16.79
CA GLU A 72 -10.32 -11.79 -16.88
C GLU A 72 -11.20 -12.27 -15.72
N VAL A 73 -12.06 -11.36 -15.23
CA VAL A 73 -13.06 -11.66 -14.20
C VAL A 73 -14.14 -12.55 -14.81
N LYS A 74 -14.35 -13.73 -14.23
CA LYS A 74 -15.37 -14.71 -14.64
C LYS A 74 -16.28 -15.04 -13.49
N ASP A 75 -17.60 -15.03 -13.74
CA ASP A 75 -18.62 -15.38 -12.74
C ASP A 75 -18.48 -14.59 -11.42
N GLY A 76 -17.97 -13.35 -11.51
CA GLY A 76 -17.72 -12.48 -10.35
C GLY A 76 -16.45 -12.83 -9.55
N THR A 77 -15.61 -13.73 -10.05
CA THR A 77 -14.34 -14.13 -9.41
C THR A 77 -13.16 -13.47 -10.12
N VAL A 78 -12.27 -12.90 -9.31
CA VAL A 78 -11.01 -12.28 -9.72
C VAL A 78 -9.87 -13.22 -9.31
N THR A 79 -9.01 -13.58 -10.25
CA THR A 79 -7.72 -14.23 -9.95
C THR A 79 -6.69 -13.13 -9.75
N ALA A 80 -6.21 -12.98 -8.52
CA ALA A 80 -5.28 -11.92 -8.13
C ALA A 80 -3.97 -12.50 -7.63
N ARG A 81 -2.84 -11.95 -8.08
CA ARG A 81 -1.54 -12.15 -7.43
C ARG A 81 -1.37 -11.08 -6.39
N ILE A 82 -1.13 -11.50 -5.16
CA ILE A 82 -1.05 -10.63 -4.01
C ILE A 82 0.40 -10.35 -3.69
N TYR A 83 0.69 -9.07 -3.43
CA TYR A 83 2.02 -8.59 -3.13
C TYR A 83 2.05 -7.88 -1.78
N SER A 84 3.23 -7.89 -1.18
CA SER A 84 3.57 -7.13 0.01
C SER A 84 4.96 -6.53 -0.18
N TYR A 85 5.40 -5.70 0.76
CA TYR A 85 6.74 -5.13 0.81
C TYR A 85 7.31 -5.25 2.21
N ASP A 86 8.63 -5.19 2.32
CA ASP A 86 9.29 -5.19 3.62
C ASP A 86 9.10 -3.85 4.32
N ALA A 87 8.66 -3.94 5.58
CA ALA A 87 8.66 -2.83 6.51
C ALA A 87 9.56 -3.17 7.71
N TYR A 88 10.12 -2.16 8.37
CA TYR A 88 11.00 -2.33 9.53
C TYR A 88 10.63 -1.32 10.61
N GLU A 89 10.72 -1.70 11.89
CA GLU A 89 10.54 -0.75 12.99
C GLU A 89 11.54 0.39 12.85
N LYS A 90 11.06 1.62 13.03
CA LYS A 90 11.89 2.84 12.98
C LYS A 90 13.04 2.75 13.96
N ALA A 91 12.79 2.23 15.16
CA ALA A 91 13.81 2.07 16.19
C ALA A 91 14.96 1.13 15.76
N ASP A 92 14.65 0.07 15.02
CA ASP A 92 15.64 -0.91 14.57
C ASP A 92 16.51 -0.32 13.45
N ILE A 93 15.90 0.37 12.48
CA ILE A 93 16.63 1.08 11.42
C ILE A 93 17.46 2.25 12.00
N ASP A 94 16.93 2.95 13.00
CA ASP A 94 17.67 4.03 13.65
C ASP A 94 18.89 3.53 14.42
N ALA A 95 18.79 2.33 15.02
CA ALA A 95 19.84 1.71 15.79
C ALA A 95 20.89 0.96 14.94
N LEU A 96 20.55 0.59 13.69
CA LEU A 96 21.37 -0.18 12.75
C LEU A 96 22.76 0.43 12.55
N LYS A 97 23.79 -0.44 12.48
CA LYS A 97 25.20 -0.06 12.38
C LYS A 97 25.91 -0.83 11.29
N VAL A 98 27.03 -0.27 10.81
CA VAL A 98 27.97 -1.02 9.97
C VAL A 98 28.47 -2.26 10.71
N GLY A 99 28.42 -3.42 10.04
CA GLY A 99 28.71 -4.74 10.57
C GLY A 99 27.48 -5.51 11.07
N ASP A 100 26.33 -4.84 11.26
CA ASP A 100 25.06 -5.53 11.50
C ASP A 100 24.56 -6.17 10.19
N LYS A 101 23.51 -6.98 10.30
CA LYS A 101 22.79 -7.51 9.14
C LYS A 101 21.38 -6.99 9.08
N ILE A 102 20.86 -6.87 7.88
CA ILE A 102 19.44 -6.65 7.60
C ILE A 102 18.94 -7.78 6.72
N ARG A 103 17.76 -8.31 7.05
CA ARG A 103 17.09 -9.34 6.26
C ARG A 103 15.99 -8.69 5.43
N LEU A 104 15.81 -9.14 4.19
CA LEU A 104 14.77 -8.68 3.28
C LEU A 104 14.27 -9.86 2.44
N HIS A 105 13.06 -9.75 1.91
CA HIS A 105 12.55 -10.70 0.95
C HIS A 105 13.34 -10.63 -0.37
N GLU A 106 13.60 -11.78 -0.98
CA GLU A 106 14.24 -11.83 -2.29
C GLU A 106 13.28 -11.33 -3.37
N GLU A 107 13.75 -10.39 -4.19
CA GLU A 107 12.99 -9.86 -5.32
C GLU A 107 12.66 -11.00 -6.31
N TYR A 108 11.45 -10.99 -6.86
CA TYR A 108 10.94 -12.00 -7.80
C TYR A 108 10.80 -13.44 -7.27
N MET A 109 10.98 -13.67 -5.97
CA MET A 109 10.78 -14.99 -5.37
C MET A 109 9.40 -15.09 -4.72
N THR A 110 8.70 -16.19 -5.00
CA THR A 110 7.41 -16.49 -4.36
C THR A 110 7.63 -17.08 -2.96
N GLY A 111 6.89 -16.58 -1.98
CA GLY A 111 6.74 -17.21 -0.67
C GLY A 111 7.93 -16.98 0.26
N ASN A 112 7.91 -15.88 1.01
CA ASN A 112 8.71 -15.60 2.22
C ASN A 112 10.17 -16.14 2.21
N GLN A 113 10.85 -16.01 1.07
CA GLN A 113 12.28 -16.29 0.93
C GLN A 113 13.05 -15.02 1.24
N TYR A 114 14.13 -15.16 1.99
CA TYR A 114 14.84 -14.02 2.54
C TYR A 114 16.33 -14.07 2.22
N ALA A 115 16.87 -12.91 1.84
CA ALA A 115 18.30 -12.63 1.80
C ALA A 115 18.75 -11.93 3.08
N GLU A 116 20.00 -12.18 3.49
CA GLU A 116 20.68 -11.38 4.50
C GLU A 116 21.74 -10.50 3.85
N VAL A 117 21.71 -9.23 4.19
CA VAL A 117 22.64 -8.22 3.72
C VAL A 117 23.47 -7.75 4.91
N GLU A 118 24.80 -7.86 4.80
CA GLU A 118 25.72 -7.24 5.75
C GLU A 118 25.79 -5.73 5.47
N VAL A 119 25.66 -4.92 6.50
CA VAL A 119 25.68 -3.47 6.38
C VAL A 119 27.12 -2.96 6.35
N THR A 120 27.53 -2.41 5.21
CA THR A 120 28.86 -1.84 4.94
C THR A 120 28.85 -0.31 4.92
N SER A 121 27.73 0.31 4.56
CA SER A 121 27.51 1.76 4.66
C SER A 121 26.06 2.09 5.00
N ILE A 122 25.85 3.23 5.66
CA ILE A 122 24.54 3.79 5.98
C ILE A 122 24.60 5.30 5.72
N GLU A 123 23.70 5.79 4.89
CA GLU A 123 23.49 7.21 4.63
C GLU A 123 22.07 7.59 5.04
N LYS A 124 21.91 8.60 5.90
CA LYS A 124 20.60 9.06 6.38
C LYS A 124 20.30 10.44 5.82
N ASN A 125 19.08 10.64 5.35
CA ASN A 125 18.57 11.91 4.88
C ASN A 125 17.34 12.32 5.69
N ASP A 126 17.56 13.12 6.72
CA ASP A 126 16.50 13.55 7.62
C ASP A 126 15.45 14.45 6.93
N GLN A 127 15.81 15.14 5.84
CA GLN A 127 14.89 16.03 5.13
C GLN A 127 13.81 15.24 4.37
N TYR A 128 14.18 14.11 3.78
CA TYR A 128 13.27 13.26 3.03
C TYR A 128 12.87 12.00 3.80
N HIS A 129 13.33 11.86 5.05
CA HIS A 129 13.12 10.70 5.90
C HIS A 129 13.54 9.38 5.22
N THR A 130 14.65 9.41 4.48
CA THR A 130 15.19 8.23 3.79
C THR A 130 16.48 7.72 4.44
N VAL A 131 16.70 6.42 4.32
CA VAL A 131 17.94 5.73 4.72
C VAL A 131 18.41 4.85 3.58
N THR A 132 19.63 5.09 3.12
CA THR A 132 20.29 4.33 2.06
C THR A 132 21.34 3.42 2.68
N ILE A 133 21.25 2.12 2.42
CA ILE A 133 22.16 1.09 2.92
C ILE A 133 22.97 0.54 1.75
N ASN A 134 24.29 0.39 1.96
CA ASN A 134 25.24 -0.14 0.98
C ASN A 134 25.22 0.56 -0.40
N GLY A 135 24.88 1.85 -0.43
CA GLY A 135 24.84 2.63 -1.67
C GLY A 135 23.52 2.55 -2.46
N GLY A 136 22.48 1.94 -1.88
CA GLY A 136 21.11 1.99 -2.40
C GLY A 136 20.72 0.80 -3.27
N ILE A 137 19.45 0.76 -3.67
CA ILE A 137 18.80 -0.39 -4.31
C ILE A 137 19.44 -0.81 -5.65
N GLU A 138 20.16 0.10 -6.31
CA GLU A 138 20.88 -0.19 -7.55
C GLU A 138 22.20 -0.96 -7.35
N GLN A 139 22.67 -1.07 -6.10
CA GLN A 139 23.90 -1.80 -5.77
C GLN A 139 23.59 -3.23 -5.34
N GLU A 140 24.50 -4.16 -5.64
CA GLU A 140 24.39 -5.53 -5.16
C GLU A 140 24.39 -5.56 -3.62
N GLY A 141 23.29 -6.04 -3.03
CA GLY A 141 23.11 -6.02 -1.57
C GLY A 141 22.88 -4.61 -0.99
N GLY A 142 22.50 -3.63 -1.81
CA GLY A 142 22.05 -2.32 -1.37
C GLY A 142 20.54 -2.19 -1.33
N LEU A 143 20.06 -1.22 -0.55
CA LEU A 143 18.64 -1.00 -0.31
C LEU A 143 18.38 0.44 0.11
N ASP A 144 17.27 0.98 -0.36
CA ASP A 144 16.74 2.29 0.03
C ASP A 144 15.47 2.12 0.85
N LEU A 145 15.36 2.91 1.91
CA LEU A 145 14.27 2.89 2.87
C LEU A 145 13.65 4.28 2.99
N ILE A 146 12.34 4.36 3.11
CA ILE A 146 11.61 5.60 3.42
C ILE A 146 10.71 5.40 4.64
N LEU A 147 10.70 6.37 5.56
CA LEU A 147 9.77 6.38 6.69
C LEU A 147 8.37 6.62 6.15
N MET A 148 7.42 5.72 6.44
CA MET A 148 6.05 5.92 5.97
C MET A 148 5.37 7.03 6.78
N ASP A 149 4.69 7.93 6.08
CA ASP A 149 4.04 9.10 6.66
C ASP A 149 3.10 8.74 7.83
N GLY A 150 3.34 9.35 8.99
CA GLY A 150 2.54 9.12 10.19
C GLY A 150 2.73 7.76 10.86
N SER A 151 3.78 7.00 10.48
CA SER A 151 4.08 5.68 11.03
C SER A 151 5.42 5.63 11.77
N GLU A 152 5.63 4.57 12.55
CA GLU A 152 6.92 4.22 13.14
C GLU A 152 7.63 3.12 12.33
N TYR A 153 7.43 3.10 11.01
CA TYR A 153 7.92 2.05 10.13
C TYR A 153 8.61 2.61 8.88
N TYR A 154 9.81 2.12 8.60
CA TYR A 154 10.42 2.28 7.27
C TYR A 154 9.90 1.19 6.34
N ARG A 155 9.77 1.48 5.04
CA ARG A 155 9.56 0.47 3.99
C ARG A 155 10.68 0.51 2.96
N THR A 156 10.94 -0.62 2.30
CA THR A 156 11.83 -0.65 1.13
C THR A 156 11.23 0.13 -0.04
N ILE A 157 12.10 0.84 -0.77
CA ILE A 157 11.73 1.59 -1.97
C ILE A 157 12.63 1.26 -3.15
N THR A 158 12.02 1.33 -4.34
CA THR A 158 12.73 1.40 -5.61
C THR A 158 13.30 2.81 -5.82
N PHE A 159 14.06 2.99 -6.89
CA PHE A 159 14.59 4.30 -7.28
C PHE A 159 13.49 5.36 -7.52
N ASP A 160 12.29 4.93 -7.90
CA ASP A 160 11.14 5.79 -8.17
C ASP A 160 10.16 5.87 -6.97
N ASP A 161 10.65 5.59 -5.75
CA ASP A 161 9.92 5.66 -4.47
C ASP A 161 8.74 4.67 -4.31
N TYR A 162 8.52 3.77 -5.27
CA TYR A 162 7.57 2.67 -5.15
C TYR A 162 8.05 1.62 -4.15
N PRO A 163 7.16 0.89 -3.46
CA PRO A 163 7.60 -0.23 -2.63
C PRO A 163 8.36 -1.27 -3.45
N VAL A 164 9.40 -1.87 -2.86
CA VAL A 164 9.99 -3.09 -3.42
C VAL A 164 9.07 -4.25 -3.06
N TYR A 165 8.24 -4.65 -4.03
CA TYR A 165 7.24 -5.69 -3.83
C TYR A 165 7.83 -7.09 -3.95
N TYR A 166 7.35 -8.00 -3.10
CA TYR A 166 7.54 -9.45 -3.23
C TYR A 166 6.19 -10.15 -3.34
N GLU A 167 6.14 -11.25 -4.11
CA GLU A 167 4.91 -12.00 -4.31
C GLU A 167 4.61 -12.88 -3.09
N VAL A 168 3.43 -12.66 -2.50
CA VAL A 168 2.91 -13.44 -1.39
C VAL A 168 2.26 -14.73 -1.91
N GLY A 169 1.57 -14.63 -3.05
CA GLY A 169 1.01 -15.75 -3.79
C GLY A 169 -0.23 -15.36 -4.61
N GLU A 170 -0.77 -16.32 -5.35
CA GLU A 170 -1.98 -16.16 -6.16
C GLU A 170 -3.22 -16.73 -5.45
N THR A 171 -4.36 -16.04 -5.55
CA THR A 171 -5.62 -16.50 -4.98
C THR A 171 -6.83 -16.03 -5.80
N GLU A 172 -7.95 -16.71 -5.62
CA GLU A 172 -9.24 -16.35 -6.22
C GLU A 172 -10.11 -15.64 -5.17
N LEU A 173 -10.60 -14.45 -5.52
CA LEU A 173 -11.46 -13.64 -4.66
C LEU A 173 -12.75 -13.31 -5.39
N SER A 174 -13.89 -13.46 -4.72
CA SER A 174 -15.18 -13.05 -5.28
C SER A 174 -15.40 -11.54 -5.08
N LEU A 175 -15.95 -10.87 -6.08
CA LEU A 175 -16.48 -9.52 -5.93
C LEU A 175 -17.70 -9.55 -5.00
N ALA A 176 -17.76 -8.63 -4.05
CA ALA A 176 -18.98 -8.36 -3.29
C ALA A 176 -20.07 -7.80 -4.20
N ASP A 177 -21.34 -8.01 -3.86
CA ASP A 177 -22.48 -7.53 -4.68
C ASP A 177 -22.46 -6.00 -4.85
N ASP A 178 -22.03 -5.30 -3.80
CA ASP A 178 -21.93 -3.84 -3.69
C ASP A 178 -20.50 -3.30 -3.83
N VAL A 179 -19.58 -4.10 -4.39
CA VAL A 179 -18.18 -3.70 -4.61
C VAL A 179 -18.07 -2.34 -5.32
N VAL A 180 -17.11 -1.52 -4.89
CA VAL A 180 -16.84 -0.21 -5.50
C VAL A 180 -15.44 -0.19 -6.10
N LEU A 181 -15.34 0.08 -7.40
CA LEU A 181 -14.09 0.48 -8.04
C LEU A 181 -13.95 2.00 -7.94
N LYS A 182 -12.83 2.48 -7.39
CA LYS A 182 -12.38 3.87 -7.37
C LYS A 182 -11.20 4.00 -8.32
N ASP A 183 -11.45 4.54 -9.51
CA ASP A 183 -10.44 4.65 -10.57
C ASP A 183 -10.01 6.12 -10.78
N SER A 184 -8.80 6.45 -10.35
CA SER A 184 -8.14 7.74 -10.60
C SER A 184 -6.94 7.59 -11.55
N SER A 185 -6.90 6.54 -12.38
CA SER A 185 -5.72 6.20 -13.20
C SER A 185 -5.58 7.03 -14.48
N ALA A 186 -6.48 7.98 -14.74
CA ALA A 186 -6.47 8.77 -15.97
C ALA A 186 -5.36 9.85 -15.99
N ASP A 187 -5.02 10.42 -14.83
CA ASP A 187 -4.05 11.51 -14.67
C ASP A 187 -3.58 11.56 -13.20
N PRO A 188 -2.35 11.99 -12.88
CA PRO A 188 -1.87 12.13 -11.50
C PRO A 188 -2.71 13.04 -10.59
N GLN A 189 -3.58 13.88 -11.15
CA GLN A 189 -4.48 14.79 -10.41
C GLN A 189 -5.97 14.47 -10.65
N ALA A 190 -6.30 13.33 -11.27
CA ALA A 190 -7.68 12.95 -11.51
C ALA A 190 -8.39 12.62 -10.20
N ASP A 191 -9.62 13.12 -10.05
CA ASP A 191 -10.55 12.60 -9.05
C ASP A 191 -10.94 11.15 -9.40
N ALA A 192 -11.12 10.31 -8.39
CA ALA A 192 -11.55 8.93 -8.60
C ALA A 192 -12.97 8.86 -9.20
N VAL A 193 -13.11 8.14 -10.30
CA VAL A 193 -14.39 7.76 -10.88
C VAL A 193 -14.87 6.48 -10.19
N GLU A 194 -16.03 6.56 -9.53
CA GLU A 194 -16.60 5.40 -8.84
C GLU A 194 -17.49 4.56 -9.77
N THR A 195 -17.27 3.25 -9.77
CA THR A 195 -18.14 2.25 -10.40
C THR A 195 -18.62 1.28 -9.33
N THR A 196 -19.94 1.12 -9.17
CA THR A 196 -20.51 0.28 -8.11
C THR A 196 -21.20 -0.96 -8.69
N GLY A 197 -21.01 -2.10 -8.02
CA GLY A 197 -21.69 -3.35 -8.27
C GLY A 197 -20.84 -4.35 -9.07
N ALA A 198 -20.92 -5.63 -8.67
CA ALA A 198 -20.04 -6.69 -9.17
C ALA A 198 -19.96 -6.77 -10.71
N GLN A 199 -21.11 -6.67 -11.41
CA GLN A 199 -21.13 -6.76 -12.87
C GLN A 199 -20.44 -5.58 -13.55
N ALA A 200 -20.65 -4.36 -13.03
CA ALA A 200 -20.06 -3.15 -13.61
C ALA A 200 -18.55 -3.09 -13.33
N VAL A 201 -18.14 -3.45 -12.12
CA VAL A 201 -16.72 -3.55 -11.75
C VAL A 201 -16.00 -4.63 -12.56
N ALA A 202 -16.59 -5.82 -12.71
CA ALA A 202 -16.03 -6.87 -13.57
C ALA A 202 -15.87 -6.40 -15.03
N ALA A 203 -16.85 -5.69 -15.56
CA ALA A 203 -16.78 -5.14 -16.92
C ALA A 203 -15.67 -4.07 -17.06
N ALA A 204 -15.47 -3.23 -16.04
CA ALA A 204 -14.40 -2.23 -16.02
C ALA A 204 -13.02 -2.90 -15.97
N ILE A 205 -12.84 -3.91 -15.12
CA ILE A 205 -11.58 -4.68 -15.05
C ILE A 205 -11.27 -5.34 -16.40
N ASN A 206 -12.25 -6.02 -16.98
CA ASN A 206 -12.09 -6.74 -18.24
C ASN A 206 -11.91 -5.82 -19.46
N ALA A 207 -12.23 -4.53 -19.36
CA ALA A 207 -12.03 -3.57 -20.43
C ALA A 207 -10.54 -3.19 -20.61
N ASP A 208 -9.71 -3.41 -19.58
CA ASP A 208 -8.29 -3.05 -19.59
C ASP A 208 -7.42 -4.14 -18.91
N PRO A 209 -7.40 -5.37 -19.45
CA PRO A 209 -6.85 -6.54 -18.77
C PRO A 209 -5.33 -6.46 -18.53
N ASP A 210 -4.61 -5.67 -19.31
CA ASP A 210 -3.14 -5.58 -19.22
C ASP A 210 -2.66 -4.48 -18.27
N ASN A 211 -3.57 -3.75 -17.61
CA ASN A 211 -3.24 -2.51 -16.91
C ASN A 211 -3.71 -2.52 -15.44
N TRP A 212 -3.81 -3.71 -14.84
CA TRP A 212 -4.03 -3.93 -13.41
C TRP A 212 -2.76 -4.55 -12.81
N THR A 213 -1.89 -3.69 -12.30
CA THR A 213 -0.56 -4.05 -11.80
C THR A 213 -0.41 -3.68 -10.32
N VAL A 214 0.57 -4.29 -9.66
CA VAL A 214 0.90 -4.10 -8.25
C VAL A 214 1.22 -2.65 -7.92
N TYR A 215 1.70 -1.89 -8.90
CA TYR A 215 2.02 -0.48 -8.75
C TYR A 215 0.78 0.42 -8.77
N ASN A 216 -0.31 -0.02 -9.40
CA ASN A 216 -1.49 0.81 -9.61
C ASN A 216 -2.76 0.27 -8.95
N THR A 217 -2.78 -0.98 -8.50
CA THR A 217 -4.00 -1.68 -8.05
C THR A 217 -3.90 -2.07 -6.58
N THR A 218 -4.89 -1.67 -5.80
CA THR A 218 -5.11 -2.11 -4.42
C THR A 218 -6.50 -2.74 -4.31
N LEU A 219 -6.59 -3.94 -3.73
CA LEU A 219 -7.84 -4.59 -3.38
C LEU A 219 -8.12 -4.42 -1.90
N VAL A 220 -9.36 -4.06 -1.57
CA VAL A 220 -9.87 -4.05 -0.21
C VAL A 220 -10.69 -5.32 -0.03
N VAL A 221 -10.20 -6.23 0.81
CA VAL A 221 -10.76 -7.57 0.99
C VAL A 221 -11.37 -7.68 2.38
N GLN A 222 -12.60 -8.18 2.44
CA GLN A 222 -13.31 -8.47 3.67
C GLN A 222 -14.03 -9.81 3.52
N GLU A 223 -13.88 -10.70 4.50
CA GLU A 223 -14.49 -12.04 4.47
C GLU A 223 -14.18 -12.84 3.18
N GLY A 224 -12.97 -12.68 2.63
CA GLY A 224 -12.56 -13.34 1.38
C GLY A 224 -13.22 -12.78 0.11
N LYS A 225 -13.90 -11.62 0.21
CA LYS A 225 -14.49 -10.91 -0.91
C LYS A 225 -13.85 -9.55 -1.13
N ILE A 226 -13.74 -9.15 -2.37
CA ILE A 226 -13.32 -7.79 -2.75
C ILE A 226 -14.50 -6.86 -2.54
N VAL A 227 -14.38 -5.93 -1.59
CA VAL A 227 -15.38 -4.90 -1.28
C VAL A 227 -15.05 -3.56 -1.93
N GLU A 228 -13.77 -3.27 -2.17
CA GLU A 228 -13.35 -2.14 -3.01
C GLU A 228 -12.15 -2.52 -3.89
N VAL A 229 -12.07 -1.89 -5.06
CA VAL A 229 -10.89 -1.92 -5.94
C VAL A 229 -10.44 -0.48 -6.11
N HIS A 230 -9.17 -0.20 -5.87
CA HIS A 230 -8.60 1.13 -6.06
C HIS A 230 -7.58 1.04 -7.18
N ARG A 231 -7.72 1.93 -8.15
CA ARG A 231 -6.78 2.06 -9.25
C ARG A 231 -6.24 3.47 -9.32
N ILE A 232 -4.93 3.62 -9.23
CA ILE A 232 -4.25 4.91 -9.26
C ILE A 232 -3.46 5.09 -10.55
N TRP A 233 -3.07 6.34 -10.83
CA TRP A 233 -2.20 6.63 -11.95
C TRP A 233 -0.76 6.24 -11.60
N VAL A 234 -0.07 5.61 -12.55
CA VAL A 234 1.36 5.29 -12.51
C VAL A 234 1.98 5.80 -13.83
N PRO A 235 3.17 6.45 -13.79
CA PRO A 235 3.84 7.00 -14.98
C PRO A 235 4.16 6.01 -16.09
#